data_AF-A0A8H7PWW3-F1
#
_entry.id   AF-A0A8H7PWW3-F1
#
_cell.length_a   1.000
_cell.length_b   1.000
_cell.length_c   1.000
_cell.angle_alpha   90.00
_cell.angle_beta   90.00
_cell.angle_gamma   90.00
#
_symmetry.space_group_name_H-M   'P 1'
#
loop_
_entity.id
_entity.type
_entity.pdbx_description
1 polymer ?
#
loop_
_entity_poly.entity_id
_entity_poly.type
_entity_poly.pdbx_seq_one_letter_code
_entity_poly.pdbx_strand_id
1 'polypeptide(L)'
;MQIANQRERPNSLLDERGSSYSNENYFSNEQRASIKREDAKVITAATVEKLVEKLTIVLDYGFLTDFFLTYRTFISPLQLCKLLILRFRWSFINDDEPRRVVRIRTFVVIRHWLLNYFVHDFIPSRQLRQTLTSYINQLAFHPLVRQSVRDQRIVKGLKRVIRRLKMVYYRQAESGNVRIISPPPLSPQQEQIEK
;
A
#
# COMPACT_ATOMS: atom_id res chain seq x y z
N MET A 1 -53.82 -18.97 -19.24
CA MET A 1 -52.42 -19.44 -19.09
C MET A 1 -51.56 -18.55 -19.96
N GLN A 2 -50.40 -18.01 -19.60
CA GLN A 2 -49.58 -17.96 -18.39
C GLN A 2 -48.57 -16.83 -18.70
N ILE A 3 -48.44 -15.84 -17.83
CA ILE A 3 -47.25 -15.59 -16.99
C ILE A 3 -46.22 -14.64 -17.63
N ALA A 4 -45.96 -13.57 -16.89
CA ALA A 4 -44.84 -12.66 -17.03
C ALA A 4 -43.49 -13.35 -16.78
N ASN A 5 -42.44 -12.97 -17.50
CA ASN A 5 -41.05 -13.17 -17.04
C ASN A 5 -40.18 -12.05 -17.64
N GLN A 6 -39.90 -11.01 -16.86
CA GLN A 6 -38.71 -10.86 -16.01
C GLN A 6 -37.40 -10.89 -16.80
N ARG A 7 -36.75 -9.72 -16.80
CA ARG A 7 -35.38 -9.49 -17.25
C ARG A 7 -34.42 -10.32 -16.40
N GLU A 8 -33.92 -11.42 -16.93
CA GLU A 8 -32.77 -12.11 -16.36
C GLU A 8 -31.47 -11.48 -16.87
N ARG A 9 -30.70 -10.94 -15.93
CA ARG A 9 -29.29 -10.59 -16.13
C ARG A 9 -28.50 -11.89 -16.17
N PRO A 10 -27.58 -12.11 -17.12
CA PRO A 10 -26.61 -13.18 -16.94
C PRO A 10 -25.60 -12.75 -15.86
N ASN A 11 -25.75 -13.39 -14.70
CA ASN A 11 -24.77 -13.45 -13.64
C ASN A 11 -23.63 -14.38 -14.11
N SER A 12 -22.57 -13.84 -14.73
CA SER A 12 -21.37 -14.62 -15.01
C SER A 12 -20.31 -14.35 -13.95
N LEU A 13 -20.25 -15.31 -13.04
CA LEU A 13 -19.12 -15.79 -12.27
C LEU A 13 -17.89 -14.88 -12.15
N LEU A 14 -17.54 -14.66 -10.89
CA LEU A 14 -16.19 -14.42 -10.38
C LEU A 14 -15.17 -15.31 -11.11
N ASP A 15 -14.47 -14.78 -12.10
CA ASP A 15 -13.27 -15.42 -12.62
C ASP A 15 -12.11 -15.02 -11.67
N GLU A 16 -11.90 -15.88 -10.68
CA GLU A 16 -10.72 -15.92 -9.82
C GLU A 16 -9.46 -16.29 -10.63
N ARG A 17 -9.06 -15.42 -11.56
CA ARG A 17 -7.74 -15.47 -12.16
C ARG A 17 -6.98 -14.22 -11.76
N GLY A 18 -6.42 -14.30 -10.57
CA GLY A 18 -5.13 -13.68 -10.29
C GLY A 18 -4.14 -14.18 -11.34
N SER A 19 -4.05 -13.46 -12.47
CA SER A 19 -3.03 -13.71 -13.47
C SER A 19 -1.68 -13.44 -12.82
N SER A 20 -1.00 -14.54 -12.51
CA SER A 20 0.38 -14.61 -12.10
C SER A 20 1.23 -13.90 -13.14
N TYR A 21 1.48 -12.61 -12.93
CA TYR A 21 2.67 -11.97 -13.47
C TYR A 21 3.84 -12.54 -12.68
N SER A 22 4.26 -13.75 -13.07
CA SER A 22 5.48 -14.36 -12.55
C SER A 22 6.64 -13.44 -12.92
N ASN A 23 7.07 -12.70 -11.91
CA ASN A 23 7.96 -11.55 -11.95
C ASN A 23 9.41 -11.88 -12.32
N GLU A 24 9.72 -13.13 -12.66
CA GLU A 24 11.08 -13.57 -12.94
C GLU A 24 11.58 -13.10 -14.31
N ASN A 25 10.70 -12.84 -15.29
CA ASN A 25 11.08 -12.61 -16.70
C ASN A 25 11.81 -11.30 -17.03
N TYR A 26 11.96 -10.38 -16.07
CA TYR A 26 12.52 -9.03 -16.32
C TYR A 26 13.95 -8.82 -15.81
N PHE A 27 14.49 -9.80 -15.11
CA PHE A 27 15.84 -9.79 -14.60
C PHE A 27 16.74 -10.54 -15.57
N SER A 28 18.00 -10.10 -15.74
CA SER A 28 18.98 -10.90 -16.49
C SER A 28 19.08 -12.31 -15.89
N ASN A 29 19.48 -13.32 -16.65
CA ASN A 29 19.58 -14.68 -16.13
C ASN A 29 20.48 -14.77 -14.88
N GLU A 30 21.50 -13.92 -14.78
CA GLU A 30 22.34 -13.77 -13.59
C GLU A 30 21.57 -13.17 -12.41
N GLN A 31 20.78 -12.11 -12.64
CA GLN A 31 19.93 -11.49 -11.63
C GLN A 31 18.78 -12.40 -11.19
N ARG A 32 18.25 -13.24 -12.09
CA ARG A 32 17.26 -14.27 -11.76
C ARG A 32 17.86 -15.34 -10.87
N ALA A 33 19.06 -15.81 -11.21
CA ALA A 33 19.78 -16.78 -10.40
C ALA A 33 20.15 -16.20 -9.03
N SER A 34 20.50 -14.90 -8.94
CA SER A 34 20.73 -14.23 -7.66
C SER A 34 19.44 -14.03 -6.86
N ILE A 35 18.33 -13.63 -7.49
CA ILE A 35 17.02 -13.46 -6.82
C ILE A 35 16.48 -14.79 -6.32
N LYS A 36 16.53 -15.87 -7.13
CA LYS A 36 16.17 -17.22 -6.68
C LYS A 36 17.04 -17.70 -5.52
N ARG A 37 18.34 -17.39 -5.54
CA ARG A 37 19.24 -17.67 -4.41
C ARG A 37 18.93 -16.80 -3.19
N GLU A 38 18.44 -15.58 -3.37
CA GLU A 38 18.04 -14.68 -2.28
C GLU A 38 16.67 -15.03 -1.68
N ASP A 39 15.72 -15.54 -2.46
CA ASP A 39 14.43 -16.01 -1.95
C ASP A 39 14.59 -17.27 -1.09
N ALA A 40 15.68 -18.03 -1.29
CA ALA A 40 16.08 -19.13 -0.42
C ALA A 40 16.90 -18.70 0.81
N LYS A 41 17.34 -17.43 0.90
CA LYS A 41 18.17 -16.93 2.00
C LYS A 41 17.32 -16.17 3.00
N VAL A 42 17.26 -16.68 4.21
CA VAL A 42 16.68 -15.97 5.36
C VAL A 42 17.51 -14.71 5.63
N ILE A 43 16.86 -13.55 5.68
CA ILE A 43 17.52 -12.28 6.02
C ILE A 43 17.89 -12.34 7.51
N THR A 44 19.19 -12.37 7.81
CA THR A 44 19.71 -12.36 9.19
C THR A 44 20.01 -10.95 9.70
N ALA A 45 20.56 -10.10 8.83
CA ALA A 45 20.77 -8.67 9.09
C ALA A 45 20.77 -7.91 7.75
N ALA A 46 20.21 -6.71 7.73
CA ALA A 46 20.19 -5.84 6.55
C ALA A 46 20.13 -4.37 6.95
N THR A 47 20.70 -3.49 6.12
CA THR A 47 20.44 -2.06 6.25
C THR A 47 19.02 -1.73 5.78
N VAL A 48 18.49 -0.58 6.17
CA VAL A 48 17.11 -0.22 5.85
C VAL A 48 16.90 -0.01 4.35
N GLU A 49 17.93 0.47 3.66
CA GLU A 49 17.94 0.60 2.20
C GLU A 49 17.81 -0.77 1.52
N LYS A 50 18.49 -1.79 2.05
CA LYS A 50 18.40 -3.17 1.54
C LYS A 50 17.04 -3.80 1.78
N LEU A 51 16.39 -3.51 2.91
CA LEU A 51 15.01 -3.93 3.16
C LEU A 51 14.03 -3.28 2.16
N VAL A 52 14.19 -1.97 1.90
CA VAL A 52 13.37 -1.25 0.90
C VAL A 52 13.63 -1.76 -0.53
N GLU A 53 14.87 -2.13 -0.84
CA GLU A 53 15.21 -2.79 -2.09
C GLU A 53 14.48 -4.13 -2.23
N LYS A 54 14.55 -5.00 -1.22
CA LYS A 54 13.85 -6.30 -1.22
C LYS A 54 12.34 -6.15 -1.39
N LEU A 55 11.72 -5.19 -0.67
CA LEU A 55 10.28 -4.86 -0.80
C LEU A 55 9.88 -4.56 -2.24
N THR A 56 10.79 -4.02 -3.06
CA THR A 56 10.49 -3.50 -4.39
C THR A 56 11.09 -4.31 -5.55
N ILE A 57 11.90 -5.33 -5.26
CA ILE A 57 12.47 -6.26 -6.26
C ILE A 57 11.63 -7.52 -6.47
N VAL A 58 11.10 -8.14 -5.42
CA VAL A 58 10.29 -9.36 -5.56
C VAL A 58 8.82 -9.09 -5.25
N LEU A 59 8.56 -8.20 -4.28
CA LEU A 59 7.25 -7.94 -3.69
C LEU A 59 6.62 -9.24 -3.14
N ASP A 60 7.31 -9.85 -2.18
CA ASP A 60 6.75 -10.92 -1.35
C ASP A 60 5.78 -10.30 -0.32
N TYR A 61 4.52 -10.77 -0.34
CA TYR A 61 3.46 -10.29 0.54
C TYR A 61 3.64 -10.74 2.01
N GLY A 62 4.33 -11.86 2.26
CA GLY A 62 4.70 -12.29 3.61
C GLY A 62 5.68 -11.29 4.21
N PHE A 63 6.82 -11.12 3.53
CA PHE A 63 7.82 -10.12 3.92
C PHE A 63 7.26 -8.69 3.99
N LEU A 64 6.36 -8.29 3.08
CA LEU A 64 5.69 -6.98 3.12
C LEU A 64 4.94 -6.77 4.44
N THR A 65 4.17 -7.77 4.87
CA THR A 65 3.41 -7.74 6.12
C THR A 65 4.34 -7.68 7.32
N ASP A 66 5.32 -8.58 7.39
CA ASP A 66 6.29 -8.66 8.49
C ASP A 66 7.10 -7.37 8.64
N PHE A 67 7.51 -6.79 7.52
CA PHE A 67 8.18 -5.49 7.50
C PHE A 67 7.30 -4.41 8.12
N PHE A 68 6.04 -4.27 7.69
CA PHE A 68 5.19 -3.20 8.21
C PHE A 68 4.74 -3.38 9.67
N LEU A 69 4.75 -4.62 10.17
CA LEU A 69 4.53 -4.92 11.58
C LEU A 69 5.72 -4.48 12.45
N THR A 70 6.96 -4.62 11.96
CA THR A 70 8.16 -4.52 12.81
C THR A 70 9.05 -3.30 12.56
N TYR A 71 8.91 -2.60 11.42
CA TYR A 71 9.90 -1.59 11.00
C TYR A 71 10.13 -0.44 11.97
N ARG A 72 9.13 -0.12 12.79
CA ARG A 72 9.19 1.01 13.75
C ARG A 72 10.29 0.82 14.80
N THR A 73 10.76 -0.41 14.98
CA THR A 73 11.88 -0.74 15.88
C THR A 73 13.23 -0.27 15.34
N PHE A 74 13.37 -0.06 14.03
CA PHE A 74 14.66 0.26 13.38
C PHE A 74 14.62 1.46 12.42
N ILE A 75 13.44 1.96 12.02
CA ILE A 75 13.32 3.19 11.23
C ILE A 75 12.01 3.94 11.53
N SER A 76 12.07 5.27 11.58
CA SER A 76 10.86 6.07 11.79
C SER A 76 9.98 6.10 10.53
N PRO A 77 8.64 6.23 10.68
CA PRO A 77 7.73 6.35 9.54
C PRO A 77 8.12 7.47 8.56
N LEU A 78 8.60 8.60 9.06
CA LEU A 78 9.04 9.71 8.20
C LEU A 78 10.26 9.35 7.36
N GLN A 79 11.25 8.66 7.94
CA GLN A 79 12.45 8.24 7.21
C GLN A 79 12.12 7.15 6.18
N LEU A 80 11.28 6.18 6.55
CA LEU A 80 10.79 5.17 5.61
C LEU A 80 10.07 5.81 4.40
N CYS A 81 9.24 6.82 4.65
CA CYS A 81 8.58 7.58 3.59
C CYS A 81 9.58 8.22 2.63
N LYS A 82 10.64 8.86 3.15
CA LYS A 82 11.70 9.45 2.32
C LYS A 82 12.43 8.39 1.48
N LEU A 83 12.75 7.22 2.06
CA LEU A 83 13.38 6.12 1.33
C LEU A 83 12.48 5.59 0.21
N LEU A 84 11.19 5.39 0.47
CA LEU A 84 10.24 4.96 -0.56
C LEU A 84 10.10 6.02 -1.67
N ILE A 85 10.10 7.32 -1.33
CA ILE A 85 10.11 8.42 -2.31
C ILE A 85 11.38 8.36 -3.17
N LEU A 86 12.56 8.18 -2.56
CA LEU A 86 13.83 8.05 -3.29
C LEU A 86 13.80 6.84 -4.23
N ARG A 87 13.30 5.70 -3.77
CA ARG A 87 13.13 4.49 -4.59
C ARG A 87 12.21 4.75 -5.79
N PHE A 88 11.10 5.46 -5.56
CA PHE A 88 10.16 5.83 -6.60
C PHE A 88 10.79 6.80 -7.62
N ARG A 89 11.55 7.80 -7.16
CA ARG A 89 12.31 8.72 -8.04
C ARG A 89 13.36 7.98 -8.88
N TRP A 90 14.13 7.10 -8.25
CA TRP A 90 15.14 6.29 -8.94
C TRP A 90 14.52 5.46 -10.07
N SER A 91 13.33 4.92 -9.84
CA SER A 91 12.63 4.10 -10.83
C SER A 91 12.06 4.89 -12.04
N PHE A 92 12.16 6.22 -12.05
CA PHE A 92 11.89 7.06 -13.23
C PHE A 92 13.13 7.36 -14.06
N ILE A 93 14.34 7.18 -13.51
CA ILE A 93 15.58 7.43 -14.25
C ILE A 93 15.67 6.39 -15.38
N ASN A 94 15.95 6.81 -16.62
CA ASN A 94 16.10 6.00 -17.84
C ASN A 94 14.84 5.24 -18.34
N ASP A 95 13.76 5.18 -17.56
CA ASP A 95 12.49 4.53 -17.90
C ASP A 95 12.56 3.08 -18.43
N ASP A 96 13.59 2.34 -18.03
CA ASP A 96 13.78 0.93 -18.41
C ASP A 96 12.70 0.02 -17.80
N GLU A 97 12.32 -1.06 -18.50
CA GLU A 97 11.34 -2.05 -18.02
C GLU A 97 11.54 -2.54 -16.57
N PRO A 98 12.75 -2.95 -16.10
CA PRO A 98 12.94 -3.36 -14.71
C PRO A 98 12.59 -2.25 -13.71
N ARG A 99 12.87 -0.99 -14.06
CA ARG A 99 12.54 0.18 -13.24
C ARG A 99 11.04 0.45 -13.26
N ARG A 100 10.34 0.20 -14.37
CA ARG A 100 8.88 0.27 -14.42
C ARG A 100 8.24 -0.73 -13.45
N VAL A 101 8.79 -1.94 -13.32
CA VAL A 101 8.30 -2.92 -12.34
C VAL A 101 8.53 -2.41 -10.91
N VAL A 102 9.72 -1.85 -10.62
CA VAL A 102 10.01 -1.22 -9.33
C VAL A 102 9.03 -0.07 -9.03
N ARG A 103 8.65 0.76 -10.01
CA ARG A 103 7.61 1.81 -9.84
C ARG A 103 6.29 1.22 -9.36
N ILE A 104 5.80 0.21 -10.07
CA ILE A 104 4.52 -0.45 -9.76
C ILE A 104 4.56 -1.06 -8.35
N ARG A 105 5.64 -1.77 -8.01
CA ARG A 105 5.79 -2.39 -6.68
C ARG A 105 5.89 -1.36 -5.58
N THR A 106 6.66 -0.29 -5.77
CA THR A 106 6.75 0.81 -4.80
C THR A 106 5.38 1.45 -4.59
N PHE A 107 4.55 1.57 -5.65
CA PHE A 107 3.15 1.96 -5.50
C PHE A 107 2.34 0.99 -4.66
N VAL A 108 2.47 -0.33 -4.90
CA VAL A 108 1.77 -1.35 -4.12
C VAL A 108 2.16 -1.27 -2.64
N VAL A 109 3.45 -1.12 -2.34
CA VAL A 109 3.99 -0.95 -0.97
C VAL A 109 3.37 0.28 -0.29
N ILE A 110 3.42 1.45 -0.94
CA ILE A 110 2.85 2.69 -0.39
C ILE A 110 1.34 2.57 -0.20
N ARG A 111 0.64 1.94 -1.15
CA ARG A 111 -0.80 1.70 -1.04
C ARG A 111 -1.13 0.77 0.12
N HIS A 112 -0.40 -0.33 0.27
CA HIS A 112 -0.58 -1.27 1.38
C HIS A 112 -0.35 -0.55 2.72
N TRP A 113 0.71 0.25 2.81
CA TRP A 113 1.01 1.02 4.00
C TRP A 113 -0.13 1.99 4.38
N LEU A 114 -0.62 2.74 3.40
CA LEU A 114 -1.75 3.66 3.58
C LEU A 114 -3.06 2.97 3.93
N LEU A 115 -3.32 1.76 3.44
CA LEU A 115 -4.59 1.09 3.70
C LEU A 115 -4.61 0.37 5.05
N ASN A 116 -3.49 -0.23 5.46
CA ASN A 116 -3.46 -1.11 6.61
C ASN A 116 -2.90 -0.45 7.88
N TYR A 117 -2.03 0.57 7.75
CA TYR A 117 -1.33 1.16 8.89
C TYR A 117 -1.52 2.68 9.00
N PHE A 118 -2.57 3.22 8.36
CA PHE A 118 -2.86 4.66 8.38
C PHE A 118 -2.98 5.23 9.79
N VAL A 119 -3.75 4.53 10.64
CA VAL A 119 -4.05 4.97 12.00
C VAL A 119 -2.78 5.07 12.83
N HIS A 120 -1.89 4.07 12.72
CA HIS A 120 -0.68 4.00 13.52
C HIS A 120 0.40 4.98 13.06
N ASP A 121 0.59 5.18 11.76
CA ASP A 121 1.71 6.00 11.27
C ASP A 121 1.31 7.40 10.85
N PHE A 122 0.21 7.49 10.12
CA PHE A 122 -0.15 8.71 9.42
C PHE A 122 -1.00 9.63 10.28
N ILE A 123 -1.86 9.13 11.16
CA ILE A 123 -2.64 9.99 12.07
C ILE A 123 -1.76 10.82 13.02
N PRO A 124 -0.78 10.23 13.74
CA PRO A 124 0.03 10.99 14.69
C PRO A 124 0.98 11.99 14.01
N SER A 125 1.47 11.69 12.80
CA SER A 125 2.49 12.52 12.15
C SER A 125 1.94 13.39 11.02
N ARG A 126 1.69 14.68 11.31
CA ARG A 126 1.33 15.67 10.28
C ARG A 126 2.41 15.82 9.21
N GLN A 127 3.67 15.80 9.64
CA GLN A 127 4.82 15.92 8.75
C GLN A 127 4.86 14.77 7.73
N LEU A 128 4.67 13.53 8.18
CA LEU A 128 4.58 12.37 7.29
C LEU A 128 3.48 12.54 6.23
N ARG A 129 2.28 12.96 6.65
CA ARG A 129 1.15 13.21 5.74
C ARG A 129 1.49 14.27 4.70
N GLN A 130 2.11 15.37 5.12
CA GLN A 130 2.49 16.47 4.24
C GLN A 130 3.57 16.03 3.24
N THR A 131 4.62 15.35 3.70
CA THR A 131 5.71 14.85 2.85
C THR A 131 5.18 13.94 1.75
N LEU A 132 4.39 12.92 2.11
CA LEU A 132 3.86 11.97 1.13
C LEU A 132 2.85 12.63 0.17
N THR A 133 1.92 13.43 0.70
CA THR A 133 0.89 14.10 -0.13
C THR A 133 1.52 15.09 -1.10
N SER A 134 2.51 15.88 -0.65
CA SER A 134 3.21 16.84 -1.48
C SER A 134 3.92 16.13 -2.65
N TYR A 135 4.67 15.06 -2.35
CA TYR A 135 5.34 14.28 -3.37
C TYR A 135 4.38 13.69 -4.42
N ILE A 136 3.29 13.05 -3.99
CA ILE A 136 2.31 12.44 -4.91
C ILE A 136 1.60 13.51 -5.76
N ASN A 137 1.36 14.70 -5.20
CA ASN A 137 0.80 15.80 -5.96
C ASN A 137 1.76 16.31 -7.04
N GLN A 138 3.04 16.44 -6.71
CA GLN A 138 4.08 16.82 -7.67
C GLN A 138 4.26 15.77 -8.77
N LEU A 139 4.19 14.47 -8.42
CA LEU A 139 4.28 13.38 -9.39
C LEU A 139 3.26 13.47 -10.52
N ALA A 140 2.07 14.00 -10.26
CA ALA A 140 1.04 14.17 -11.29
C ALA A 140 1.47 15.09 -12.44
N PHE A 141 2.44 15.97 -12.20
CA PHE A 141 2.98 16.91 -13.19
C PHE A 141 4.28 16.42 -13.84
N HIS A 142 4.84 15.28 -13.38
CA HIS A 142 6.10 14.76 -13.90
C HIS A 142 5.96 14.38 -15.38
N PRO A 143 6.91 14.77 -16.28
CA PRO A 143 6.79 14.53 -17.72
C PRO A 143 6.53 13.07 -18.10
N LEU A 144 7.31 12.14 -17.53
CA LEU A 144 7.13 10.70 -17.76
C LEU A 144 5.76 10.19 -17.30
N VAL A 145 5.24 10.71 -16.18
CA VAL A 145 3.90 10.35 -15.70
C VAL A 145 2.84 10.88 -16.64
N ARG A 146 2.98 12.11 -17.15
CA ARG A 146 2.02 12.69 -18.10
C ARG A 146 1.98 11.93 -19.42
N GLN A 147 3.10 11.36 -19.86
CA GLN A 147 3.19 10.60 -21.11
C GLN A 147 2.73 9.13 -20.96
N SER A 148 2.70 8.58 -19.75
CA SER A 148 2.36 7.18 -19.48
C SER A 148 0.98 7.03 -18.84
N VAL A 149 -0.01 6.51 -19.59
CA VAL A 149 -1.37 6.23 -19.08
C VAL A 149 -1.34 5.32 -17.84
N ARG A 150 -0.40 4.37 -17.80
CA ARG A 150 -0.18 3.47 -16.67
C ARG A 150 0.24 4.24 -15.42
N ASP A 151 1.26 5.08 -15.54
CA ASP A 151 1.77 5.86 -14.41
C ASP A 151 0.74 6.91 -13.94
N GLN A 152 -0.05 7.48 -14.85
CA GLN A 152 -1.19 8.31 -14.47
C GLN A 152 -2.21 7.55 -13.61
N ARG A 153 -2.53 6.30 -13.97
CA ARG A 153 -3.46 5.46 -13.18
C ARG A 153 -2.91 5.17 -11.80
N ILE A 154 -1.62 4.87 -11.70
CA ILE A 154 -0.88 4.66 -10.43
C ILE A 154 -1.02 5.90 -9.53
N VAL A 155 -0.64 7.08 -10.04
CA VAL A 155 -0.72 8.33 -9.27
C VAL A 155 -2.16 8.69 -8.88
N LYS A 156 -3.11 8.57 -9.82
CA LYS A 156 -4.55 8.77 -9.53
C LYS A 156 -5.05 7.81 -8.45
N GLY A 157 -4.58 6.56 -8.46
CA GLY A 157 -4.88 5.54 -7.46
C GLY A 157 -4.43 5.95 -6.06
N LEU A 158 -3.19 6.41 -5.88
CA LEU A 158 -2.70 6.88 -4.58
C LEU A 158 -3.48 8.12 -4.10
N LYS A 159 -3.71 9.08 -4.99
CA LYS A 159 -4.47 10.30 -4.64
C LYS A 159 -5.87 9.94 -4.17
N ARG A 160 -6.53 8.96 -4.82
CA ARG A 160 -7.85 8.48 -4.40
C ARG A 160 -7.82 7.86 -3.00
N VAL A 161 -6.84 7.00 -2.71
CA VAL A 161 -6.68 6.38 -1.39
C VAL A 161 -6.46 7.44 -0.31
N ILE A 162 -5.53 8.37 -0.53
CA ILE A 162 -5.25 9.46 0.43
C ILE A 162 -6.48 10.32 0.68
N ARG A 163 -7.22 10.71 -0.36
CA ARG A 163 -8.47 11.49 -0.20
C ARG A 163 -9.51 10.72 0.61
N ARG A 164 -9.70 9.42 0.33
CA ARG A 164 -10.64 8.57 1.06
C ARG A 164 -10.27 8.49 2.54
N LEU A 165 -9.00 8.22 2.84
CA LEU A 165 -8.52 8.15 4.24
C LEU A 165 -8.67 9.50 4.94
N LYS A 166 -8.39 10.62 4.24
CA LYS A 166 -8.62 11.95 4.81
C LYS A 166 -10.09 12.18 5.15
N MET A 167 -11.00 11.77 4.27
CA MET A 167 -12.43 11.90 4.51
C MET A 167 -12.90 11.05 5.70
N VAL A 168 -12.43 9.81 5.82
CA VAL A 168 -12.81 8.94 6.94
C VAL A 168 -12.32 9.51 8.28
N TYR A 169 -11.05 9.90 8.37
CA TYR A 169 -10.44 10.23 9.66
C TYR A 169 -10.46 11.72 10.03
N TYR A 170 -10.61 12.63 9.07
CA TYR A 170 -10.56 14.08 9.33
C TYR A 170 -11.86 14.82 9.00
N ARG A 171 -12.77 14.28 8.16
CA ARG A 171 -14.08 14.92 7.94
C ARG A 171 -14.99 14.83 9.17
N GLN A 172 -14.83 13.77 9.97
CA GLN A 172 -15.52 13.63 11.26
C GLN A 172 -15.03 14.63 12.32
N ALA A 173 -13.83 15.20 12.15
CA ALA A 173 -13.30 16.21 13.09
C ALA A 173 -13.85 17.63 12.80
N GLU A 174 -14.31 17.90 11.59
CA GLU A 174 -14.85 19.21 11.17
C GLU A 174 -16.38 19.31 11.36
N SER A 175 -17.08 18.19 11.56
CA SER A 175 -18.50 18.15 11.96
C SER A 175 -18.58 18.00 13.48
N GLY A 176 -18.60 19.13 14.20
CA GLY A 176 -18.32 19.20 15.63
C GLY A 176 -19.31 18.47 16.56
N ASN A 177 -19.07 17.19 16.83
CA ASN A 177 -19.48 16.49 18.05
C ASN A 177 -18.79 15.12 18.13
N VAL A 178 -17.57 15.07 18.65
CA VAL A 178 -16.95 13.79 19.05
C VAL A 178 -17.60 13.36 20.36
N ARG A 179 -18.64 12.51 20.30
CA ARG A 179 -19.01 11.69 21.46
C ARG A 179 -18.05 10.52 21.51
N ILE A 180 -17.14 10.53 22.47
CA ILE A 180 -16.45 9.32 22.92
C ILE A 180 -17.56 8.38 23.38
N ILE A 181 -17.83 7.33 22.59
CA ILE A 181 -18.76 6.28 23.03
C ILE A 181 -17.99 5.49 24.07
N SER A 182 -18.25 5.76 25.35
CA SER A 182 -17.84 4.88 26.43
C SER A 182 -18.36 3.47 26.15
N PRO A 183 -17.59 2.41 26.48
CA PRO A 183 -18.08 1.06 26.34
C PRO A 183 -19.46 0.93 27.02
N PRO A 184 -20.41 0.20 26.41
CA PRO A 184 -21.75 0.07 26.97
C PRO A 184 -21.67 -0.48 28.39
N PRO A 185 -22.50 0.04 29.33
CA PRO A 185 -22.53 -0.48 30.69
C PRO A 185 -22.81 -1.99 30.65
N LEU A 186 -22.05 -2.74 31.47
CA LEU A 186 -22.23 -4.17 31.64
C LEU A 186 -23.71 -4.44 31.95
N SER A 187 -24.29 -5.40 31.21
CA SER A 187 -25.67 -5.79 31.43
C SER A 187 -25.81 -6.39 32.84
N PRO A 188 -26.95 -6.23 33.54
CA PRO A 188 -27.14 -6.74 34.92
C PRO A 188 -26.89 -8.24 35.09
N GLN A 189 -26.93 -9.00 34.00
CA GLN A 189 -26.60 -10.42 33.96
C GLN A 189 -25.10 -10.71 34.11
N GLN A 190 -24.23 -9.77 33.76
CA GLN A 190 -22.77 -9.91 33.87
C GLN A 190 -22.26 -9.58 35.27
N GLU A 191 -22.98 -8.76 36.04
CA GLU A 191 -22.61 -8.36 37.41
C GLU A 191 -22.87 -9.47 38.46
N GLN A 192 -23.73 -10.45 38.14
CA GLN A 192 -24.02 -11.59 39.01
C GLN A 192 -23.06 -12.77 38.84
N ILE A 193 -22.19 -12.75 37.81
CA ILE A 193 -21.22 -13.82 37.57
C ILE A 193 -19.89 -13.54 38.30
N GLU A 194 -19.68 -12.30 38.75
CA GLU A 194 -18.44 -11.84 39.38
C GLU A 194 -18.51 -11.70 40.92
N LYS A 195 -19.58 -12.21 41.55
CA LYS A 195 -19.68 -12.38 43.02
C LYS A 195 -19.76 -13.85 43.38
#